data_AF-A0A9P9IF52-F1
#
_entry.id   AF-A0A9P9IF52-F1
#
_cell.length_a   1.000
_cell.length_b   1.000
_cell.length_c   1.000
_cell.angle_alpha   90.00
_cell.angle_beta   90.00
_cell.angle_gamma   90.00
#
_symmetry.space_group_name_H-M   'P 1'
#
loop_
_entity.id
_entity.type
_entity.pdbx_description
1 polymer ?
#
loop_
_entity_poly.entity_id
_entity_poly.type
_entity_poly.pdbx_seq_one_letter_code
_entity_poly.pdbx_strand_id
1 'polypeptide(L)'
;MRTQCHISAVAPVPINLPSHVVLAFLQTYIPTMTQVPDFISFYEIPAYPALISDDPFFGPWDETVRAYTVDEVIHLAPGLTKVSRWPAVYQSTPDGIRVRGSTAAGVISWTKWTVRRRQDGMSPTGSDTTSSSTTYAAEQWELHAGLTIEASRLLMPFVSWYAPKVMTQLCQGVMDELVRSYFKMPV
;
A
#
# COMPACT_ATOMS: atom_id res chain seq x y z
N MET A 1 -23.81 -2.20 -11.68
CA MET A 1 -22.57 -2.69 -12.33
C MET A 1 -21.37 -2.06 -11.63
N ARG A 2 -20.41 -2.88 -11.19
CA ARG A 2 -19.18 -2.45 -10.51
C ARG A 2 -18.03 -2.44 -11.52
N THR A 3 -17.01 -1.63 -11.26
CA THR A 3 -15.82 -1.50 -12.12
C THR A 3 -14.59 -1.48 -11.25
N GLN A 4 -13.47 -1.92 -11.81
CA GLN A 4 -12.17 -1.93 -11.15
C GLN A 4 -11.22 -0.93 -11.80
N CYS A 5 -10.31 -0.36 -11.01
CA CYS A 5 -9.14 0.36 -11.49
C CYS A 5 -7.89 -0.12 -10.75
N HIS A 6 -6.76 -0.05 -11.45
CA HIS A 6 -5.46 -0.47 -10.92
C HIS A 6 -4.49 0.71 -10.92
N ILE A 7 -3.79 0.87 -9.82
CA ILE A 7 -2.90 2.00 -9.55
C ILE A 7 -1.62 1.43 -8.93
N SER A 8 -0.48 1.99 -9.30
CA SER A 8 0.80 1.64 -8.69
C SER A 8 1.55 2.90 -8.29
N ALA A 9 2.20 2.85 -7.13
CA ALA A 9 3.16 3.85 -6.68
C ALA A 9 4.46 3.17 -6.25
N VAL A 10 5.56 3.89 -6.36
CA VAL A 10 6.88 3.43 -5.92
C VAL A 10 7.59 4.52 -5.14
N ALA A 11 8.34 4.12 -4.12
CA ALA A 11 9.27 4.98 -3.40
C ALA A 11 10.63 4.29 -3.32
N PRO A 12 11.73 4.97 -3.68
CA PRO A 12 13.05 4.38 -3.63
C PRO A 12 13.48 4.13 -2.18
N VAL A 13 14.09 2.97 -1.92
CA VAL A 13 14.76 2.71 -0.63
C VAL A 13 16.14 3.39 -0.66
N PRO A 14 16.48 4.24 0.33
CA PRO A 14 17.81 4.83 0.42
C PRO A 14 18.90 3.77 0.49
N ILE A 15 20.06 4.02 -0.13
CA ILE A 15 21.16 3.06 -0.21
C ILE A 15 21.71 2.62 1.15
N ASN A 16 21.58 3.48 2.16
CA ASN A 16 22.03 3.21 3.53
C ASN A 16 20.95 2.58 4.41
N LEU A 17 19.78 2.25 3.85
CA LEU A 17 18.67 1.63 4.57
C LEU A 17 18.51 0.17 4.10
N PRO A 18 18.78 -0.82 4.96
CA PRO A 18 18.60 -2.22 4.59
C PRO A 18 17.14 -2.55 4.27
N SER A 19 16.89 -3.29 3.20
CA SER A 19 15.53 -3.64 2.76
C SER A 19 14.72 -4.44 3.79
N HIS A 20 15.37 -5.29 4.59
CA HIS A 20 14.71 -6.03 5.66
C HIS A 20 14.17 -5.12 6.78
N VAL A 21 14.77 -3.94 6.99
CA VAL A 21 14.26 -2.94 7.94
C VAL A 21 12.97 -2.32 7.40
N VAL A 22 12.92 -2.04 6.09
CA VAL A 22 11.70 -1.57 5.42
C VAL A 22 10.59 -2.61 5.52
N LEU A 23 10.92 -3.88 5.28
CA LEU A 23 9.97 -4.99 5.39
C LEU A 23 9.43 -5.13 6.83
N ALA A 24 10.31 -5.15 7.82
CA ALA A 24 9.92 -5.25 9.23
C ALA A 24 9.03 -4.08 9.66
N PHE A 25 9.36 -2.86 9.23
CA PHE A 25 8.55 -1.68 9.50
C PHE A 25 7.15 -1.79 8.88
N LEU A 26 7.08 -2.19 7.61
CA LEU A 26 5.83 -2.39 6.89
C LEU A 26 4.93 -3.47 7.54
N GLN A 27 5.54 -4.58 8.01
CA GLN A 27 4.84 -5.68 8.67
C GLN A 27 4.30 -5.35 10.07
N THR A 28 4.55 -4.15 10.59
CA THR A 28 3.81 -3.62 11.75
C THR A 28 2.41 -3.11 11.37
N TYR A 29 2.10 -2.97 10.07
CA TYR A 29 0.84 -2.46 9.49
C TYR A 29 0.51 -1.00 9.79
N ILE A 30 0.93 -0.48 10.93
CA ILE A 30 0.67 0.89 11.39
C ILE A 30 1.11 1.95 10.36
N PRO A 31 2.28 1.86 9.70
CA PRO A 31 2.74 2.91 8.80
C PRO A 31 1.80 3.16 7.62
N THR A 32 1.11 2.12 7.13
CA THR A 32 0.18 2.32 6.00
C THR A 32 -1.15 2.95 6.42
N MET A 33 -1.43 3.00 7.73
CA MET A 33 -2.62 3.66 8.28
C MET A 33 -2.32 5.10 8.72
N THR A 34 -1.18 5.33 9.38
CA THR A 34 -0.83 6.65 9.95
C THR A 34 -0.49 7.69 8.89
N GLN A 35 -0.11 7.27 7.69
CA GLN A 35 0.21 8.18 6.59
C GLN A 35 -1.02 8.62 5.78
N VAL A 36 -2.20 8.07 6.06
CA VAL A 36 -3.44 8.46 5.37
C VAL A 36 -3.99 9.74 6.00
N PRO A 37 -4.01 10.89 5.29
CA PRO A 37 -4.37 12.18 5.90
C PRO A 37 -5.79 12.22 6.47
N ASP A 38 -6.71 11.48 5.85
CA ASP A 38 -8.13 11.48 6.19
C ASP A 38 -8.47 10.52 7.35
N PHE A 39 -7.51 9.73 7.84
CA PHE A 39 -7.75 8.82 8.96
C PHE A 39 -7.73 9.57 10.29
N ILE A 40 -8.80 9.42 11.04
CA ILE A 40 -8.98 10.00 12.37
C ILE A 40 -8.36 9.09 13.42
N SER A 41 -8.71 7.81 13.34
CA SER A 41 -8.27 6.80 14.28
C SER A 41 -8.42 5.40 13.68
N PHE A 42 -7.72 4.45 14.27
CA PHE A 42 -7.92 3.03 13.97
C PHE A 42 -7.70 2.25 15.26
N TYR A 43 -8.35 1.10 15.37
CA TYR A 43 -8.15 0.17 16.47
C TYR A 43 -8.28 -1.26 15.99
N GLU A 44 -7.48 -2.13 16.60
CA GLU A 44 -7.47 -3.55 16.27
C GLU A 44 -8.74 -4.22 16.80
N ILE A 45 -9.25 -5.17 16.04
CA ILE A 45 -10.39 -6.02 16.40
C ILE A 45 -10.00 -7.50 16.23
N PRO A 46 -10.68 -8.43 16.93
CA PRO A 46 -10.41 -9.85 16.77
C PRO A 46 -10.52 -10.31 15.30
N ALA A 47 -9.47 -10.94 14.81
CA ALA A 47 -9.44 -11.55 13.48
C ALA A 47 -9.82 -13.04 13.56
N TYR A 48 -10.50 -13.54 12.53
CA TYR A 48 -10.90 -14.95 12.42
C TYR A 48 -10.81 -15.43 10.97
N PRO A 49 -10.63 -16.74 10.71
CA PRO A 49 -10.39 -17.29 9.37
C PRO A 49 -11.39 -16.87 8.28
N ALA A 50 -12.67 -16.72 8.63
CA ALA A 50 -13.70 -16.32 7.67
C ALA A 50 -13.53 -14.89 7.11
N LEU A 51 -12.64 -14.05 7.67
CA LEU A 51 -12.37 -12.72 7.13
C LEU A 51 -11.68 -12.74 5.76
N ILE A 52 -10.94 -13.82 5.47
CA ILE A 52 -10.14 -13.95 4.25
C ILE A 52 -10.45 -15.21 3.43
N SER A 53 -11.30 -16.11 3.92
CA SER A 53 -11.55 -17.42 3.28
C SER A 53 -12.06 -17.31 1.84
N ASP A 54 -12.86 -16.29 1.57
CA ASP A 54 -13.55 -16.10 0.28
C ASP A 54 -12.86 -15.09 -0.62
N ASP A 55 -11.71 -14.55 -0.19
CA ASP A 55 -10.99 -13.50 -0.90
C ASP A 55 -9.64 -14.03 -1.41
N PRO A 56 -9.52 -14.35 -2.72
CA PRO A 56 -8.31 -14.92 -3.30
C PRO A 56 -7.12 -13.96 -3.28
N PHE A 57 -7.34 -12.68 -2.94
CA PHE A 57 -6.25 -11.75 -2.70
C PHE A 57 -5.37 -12.17 -1.53
N PHE A 58 -5.93 -12.82 -0.51
CA PHE A 58 -5.17 -13.29 0.65
C PHE A 58 -4.57 -14.67 0.41
N GLY A 59 -3.53 -14.99 1.18
CA GLY A 59 -3.01 -16.35 1.27
C GLY A 59 -3.85 -17.21 2.23
N PRO A 60 -3.40 -18.44 2.52
CA PRO A 60 -3.95 -19.22 3.62
C PRO A 60 -3.95 -18.43 4.93
N TRP A 61 -4.87 -18.77 5.83
CA TRP A 61 -4.88 -18.18 7.18
C TRP A 61 -3.59 -18.49 7.93
N ASP A 62 -3.06 -17.47 8.60
CA ASP A 62 -1.88 -17.56 9.46
C ASP A 62 -1.98 -16.55 10.64
N GLU A 63 -1.01 -16.63 11.55
CA GLU A 63 -0.95 -15.76 12.73
C GLU A 63 -0.57 -14.31 12.41
N THR A 64 -0.31 -13.96 11.15
CA THR A 64 -0.01 -12.58 10.74
C THR A 64 -1.29 -11.81 10.41
N VAL A 65 -2.41 -12.50 10.23
CA VAL A 65 -3.68 -11.86 9.89
C VAL A 65 -4.13 -10.96 11.05
N ARG A 66 -4.38 -9.69 10.74
CA ARG A 66 -4.89 -8.69 11.69
C ARG A 66 -6.08 -7.98 11.08
N ALA A 67 -7.01 -7.59 11.91
CA ALA A 67 -8.20 -6.85 11.49
C ALA A 67 -8.28 -5.54 12.27
N TYR A 68 -8.62 -4.47 11.58
CA TYR A 68 -8.76 -3.14 12.16
C TYR A 68 -10.12 -2.57 11.79
N THR A 69 -10.63 -1.72 12.67
CA THR A 69 -11.65 -0.75 12.32
C THR A 69 -10.98 0.60 12.15
N VAL A 70 -11.27 1.28 11.03
CA VAL A 70 -10.71 2.57 10.66
C VAL A 70 -11.84 3.61 10.66
N ASP A 71 -11.59 4.75 11.29
CA ASP A 71 -12.42 5.95 11.21
C ASP A 71 -11.76 6.95 10.27
N GLU A 72 -12.50 7.38 9.24
CA GLU A 72 -12.03 8.24 8.16
C GLU A 72 -12.98 9.43 7.96
N VAL A 73 -12.44 10.61 7.67
CA VAL A 73 -13.21 11.78 7.20
C VAL A 73 -13.34 11.74 5.69
N ILE A 74 -14.57 11.66 5.18
CA ILE A 74 -14.85 11.74 3.76
C ILE A 74 -15.28 13.16 3.41
N HIS A 75 -14.55 13.79 2.50
CA HIS A 75 -14.86 15.11 1.96
C HIS A 75 -15.83 14.98 0.78
N LEU A 76 -17.09 15.40 0.97
CA LEU A 76 -18.14 15.28 -0.04
C LEU A 76 -18.27 16.54 -0.92
N ALA A 77 -18.08 17.71 -0.31
CA ALA A 77 -18.05 19.02 -0.96
C ALA A 77 -17.26 20.01 -0.06
N PRO A 78 -16.88 21.20 -0.55
CA PRO A 78 -16.29 22.23 0.31
C PRO A 78 -17.15 22.50 1.55
N GLY A 79 -16.60 22.31 2.74
CA GLY A 79 -17.30 22.48 4.02
C GLY A 79 -18.25 21.35 4.42
N LEU A 80 -18.43 20.32 3.58
CA LEU A 80 -19.26 19.15 3.89
C LEU A 80 -18.40 17.89 4.03
N THR A 81 -18.29 17.41 5.27
CA THR A 81 -17.59 16.17 5.58
C THR A 81 -18.54 15.14 6.20
N LYS A 82 -18.16 13.87 6.09
CA LYS A 82 -18.81 12.76 6.75
C LYS A 82 -17.77 11.86 7.40
N VAL A 83 -17.93 11.54 8.68
CA VAL A 83 -17.15 10.48 9.30
C VAL A 83 -17.70 9.13 8.85
N SER A 84 -16.82 8.26 8.39
CA SER A 84 -17.14 6.89 8.04
C SER A 84 -16.26 5.92 8.80
N ARG A 85 -16.86 4.80 9.20
CA ARG A 85 -16.18 3.70 9.87
C ARG A 85 -16.19 2.48 8.97
N TRP A 86 -15.05 1.83 8.80
CA TRP A 86 -14.94 0.67 7.92
C TRP A 86 -13.88 -0.35 8.36
N PRO A 87 -14.02 -1.63 8.00
CA PRO A 87 -13.08 -2.67 8.36
C PRO A 87 -11.91 -2.75 7.36
N ALA A 88 -10.71 -2.98 7.89
CA ALA A 88 -9.49 -3.29 7.15
C ALA A 88 -8.93 -4.64 7.61
N VAL A 89 -8.50 -5.49 6.67
CA VAL A 89 -7.86 -6.77 6.98
C VAL A 89 -6.45 -6.77 6.39
N TYR A 90 -5.48 -7.13 7.21
CA TYR A 90 -4.06 -7.17 6.89
C TYR A 90 -3.54 -8.60 6.96
N GLN A 91 -2.58 -8.92 6.10
CA GLN A 91 -1.79 -10.15 6.17
C GLN A 91 -0.36 -9.85 5.74
N SER A 92 0.63 -10.41 6.44
CA SER A 92 2.03 -10.31 6.03
C SER A 92 2.32 -11.30 4.91
N THR A 93 3.22 -10.91 4.01
CA THR A 93 3.80 -11.78 2.99
C THR A 93 5.32 -11.78 3.15
N PRO A 94 6.04 -12.75 2.55
CA PRO A 94 7.50 -12.78 2.61
C PRO A 94 8.17 -11.50 2.07
N ASP A 95 7.51 -10.82 1.14
CA ASP A 95 7.97 -9.61 0.46
C ASP A 95 7.29 -8.31 0.94
N GLY A 96 6.35 -8.38 1.88
CA GLY A 96 5.62 -7.19 2.33
C GLY A 96 4.32 -7.48 3.06
N ILE A 97 3.25 -6.79 2.67
CA ILE A 97 1.92 -6.93 3.27
C ILE A 97 0.81 -6.84 2.22
N ARG A 98 -0.34 -7.42 2.56
CA ARG A 98 -1.60 -7.33 1.81
C ARG A 98 -2.64 -6.69 2.70
N VAL A 99 -3.42 -5.78 2.13
CA VAL A 99 -4.48 -5.05 2.85
C VAL A 99 -5.75 -5.08 2.01
N ARG A 100 -6.88 -5.41 2.64
CA ARG A 100 -8.21 -5.20 2.06
C ARG A 100 -9.00 -4.22 2.91
N GLY A 101 -9.46 -3.12 2.32
CA GLY A 101 -10.37 -2.18 2.96
C GLY A 101 -11.77 -2.25 2.35
N SER A 102 -12.81 -2.27 3.18
CA SER A 102 -14.20 -2.17 2.73
C SER A 102 -14.76 -0.80 3.08
N THR A 103 -14.34 0.23 2.34
CA THR A 103 -14.58 1.64 2.67
C THR A 103 -16.02 2.09 2.34
N ALA A 104 -16.29 3.38 2.52
CA ALA A 104 -17.64 3.92 2.35
C ALA A 104 -18.19 3.75 0.92
N ALA A 105 -19.51 3.85 0.80
CA ALA A 105 -20.24 3.75 -0.47
C ALA A 105 -19.97 2.44 -1.24
N GLY A 106 -19.58 1.38 -0.54
CA GLY A 106 -19.33 0.05 -1.09
C GLY A 106 -18.07 -0.03 -1.94
N VAL A 107 -17.13 0.89 -1.75
CA VAL A 107 -15.80 0.84 -2.36
C VAL A 107 -14.98 -0.23 -1.64
N ILE A 108 -14.33 -1.11 -2.40
CA ILE A 108 -13.43 -2.14 -1.88
C ILE A 108 -12.05 -1.88 -2.45
N SER A 109 -11.04 -1.85 -1.59
CA SER A 109 -9.63 -1.72 -1.99
C SER A 109 -8.86 -2.98 -1.63
N TRP A 110 -7.98 -3.39 -2.53
CA TRP A 110 -6.95 -4.41 -2.30
C TRP A 110 -5.60 -3.78 -2.59
N THR A 111 -4.77 -3.65 -1.56
CA THR A 111 -3.46 -3.01 -1.65
C THR A 111 -2.38 -4.02 -1.31
N LYS A 112 -1.48 -4.29 -2.26
CA LYS A 112 -0.26 -5.07 -2.04
C LYS A 112 0.91 -4.10 -1.90
N TRP A 113 1.57 -4.14 -0.75
CA TRP A 113 2.81 -3.43 -0.50
C TRP A 113 3.96 -4.43 -0.56
N THR A 114 4.99 -4.15 -1.35
CA THR A 114 6.12 -5.05 -1.56
C THR A 114 7.44 -4.29 -1.52
N VAL A 115 8.39 -4.80 -0.74
CA VAL A 115 9.80 -4.39 -0.81
C VAL A 115 10.48 -5.27 -1.84
N ARG A 116 10.87 -4.68 -2.97
CA ARG A 116 11.43 -5.42 -4.11
C ARG A 116 12.65 -4.73 -4.68
N ARG A 117 13.44 -5.45 -5.46
CA ARG A 117 14.49 -4.84 -6.28
C ARG A 117 13.83 -3.92 -7.31
N ARG A 118 14.44 -2.75 -7.54
CA ARG A 118 14.01 -1.82 -8.59
C ARG A 118 13.98 -2.56 -9.91
N GLN A 119 12.86 -2.46 -10.61
CA GLN A 119 12.75 -2.93 -11.97
C GLN A 119 13.25 -1.80 -12.87
N ASP A 120 14.44 -1.95 -13.43
CA ASP A 120 14.85 -1.10 -14.55
C ASP A 120 13.88 -1.37 -15.71
N GLY A 121 13.32 -0.30 -16.26
CA GLY A 121 12.24 -0.34 -17.22
C GLY A 121 12.44 -1.41 -18.30
N MET A 122 11.40 -2.21 -18.51
CA MET A 122 11.33 -3.24 -19.53
C MET A 122 11.73 -2.66 -20.90
N SER A 123 12.94 -2.99 -21.38
CA SER A 123 13.26 -2.87 -22.80
C SER A 123 12.35 -3.85 -23.55
N PRO A 124 11.51 -3.41 -24.49
CA PRO A 124 10.80 -4.33 -25.34
C PRO A 124 11.77 -4.88 -26.39
N THR A 125 11.58 -6.16 -26.72
CA THR A 125 12.11 -6.87 -27.89
C THR A 125 13.62 -7.17 -27.92
N GLY A 126 13.91 -8.46 -28.13
CA GLY A 126 15.25 -9.03 -28.13
C GLY A 126 16.22 -8.37 -29.09
N SER A 127 17.47 -8.29 -28.63
CA SER A 127 18.63 -8.21 -29.49
C SER A 127 19.78 -8.84 -28.72
N ASP A 128 20.20 -10.03 -29.17
CA ASP A 128 21.49 -10.59 -28.84
C ASP A 128 22.56 -9.58 -29.24
N THR A 129 23.20 -8.94 -28.25
CA THR A 129 24.53 -8.35 -28.43
C THR A 129 25.22 -8.24 -27.08
N THR A 130 26.25 -9.04 -26.93
CA THR A 130 27.24 -9.01 -25.85
C THR A 130 27.97 -7.68 -25.86
N SER A 131 27.97 -6.91 -24.76
CA SER A 131 29.20 -6.31 -24.22
C SER A 131 29.01 -5.77 -22.80
N SER A 132 30.01 -6.08 -21.99
CA SER A 132 30.13 -5.81 -20.56
C SER A 132 30.17 -4.31 -20.23
N SER A 133 29.31 -3.88 -19.32
CA SER A 133 29.58 -2.78 -18.39
C SER A 133 28.90 -3.07 -17.05
N THR A 134 29.52 -3.94 -16.26
CA THR A 134 29.24 -4.10 -14.83
C THR A 134 29.73 -2.85 -14.08
N THR A 135 29.01 -1.76 -14.23
CA THR A 135 29.18 -0.56 -13.42
C THR A 135 28.06 -0.60 -12.39
N TYR A 136 28.34 -1.17 -11.21
CA TYR A 136 27.56 -1.06 -9.98
C TYR A 136 26.12 -0.52 -10.14
N ALA A 137 25.22 -1.31 -10.72
CA ALA A 137 23.82 -1.19 -10.40
C ALA A 137 23.72 -1.63 -8.94
N ALA A 138 24.06 -0.72 -8.02
CA ALA A 138 23.87 -0.92 -6.60
C ALA A 138 22.47 -1.49 -6.42
N GLU A 139 22.34 -2.60 -5.67
CA GLU A 139 21.10 -3.34 -5.49
C GLU A 139 20.01 -2.41 -4.93
N GLN A 140 19.37 -1.64 -5.81
CA GLN A 140 18.54 -0.52 -5.39
C GLN A 140 17.16 -1.09 -5.13
N TRP A 141 16.78 -1.11 -3.86
CA TRP A 141 15.47 -1.57 -3.43
C TRP A 141 14.45 -0.44 -3.61
N GLU A 142 13.19 -0.82 -3.78
CA GLU A 142 12.05 0.08 -3.79
C GLU A 142 10.91 -0.51 -2.96
N LEU A 143 10.18 0.39 -2.29
CA LEU A 143 8.85 0.09 -1.80
C LEU A 143 7.88 0.30 -2.96
N HIS A 144 7.15 -0.74 -3.32
CA HIS A 144 6.12 -0.69 -4.36
C HIS A 144 4.75 -0.95 -3.73
N ALA A 145 3.78 -0.10 -4.04
CA ALA A 145 2.40 -0.23 -3.61
C ALA A 145 1.50 -0.40 -4.84
N GLY A 146 0.90 -1.58 -4.98
CA GLY A 146 -0.10 -1.88 -6.01
C GLY A 146 -1.50 -1.87 -5.41
N LEU A 147 -2.36 -0.98 -5.88
CA LEU A 147 -3.74 -0.80 -5.42
C LEU A 147 -4.72 -1.21 -6.52
N THR A 148 -5.65 -2.08 -6.17
CA THR A 148 -6.86 -2.35 -6.97
C THR A 148 -8.06 -1.79 -6.21
N ILE A 149 -8.86 -0.96 -6.86
CA ILE A 149 -10.10 -0.44 -6.27
C ILE A 149 -11.28 -0.93 -7.09
N GLU A 150 -12.29 -1.45 -6.42
CA GLU A 150 -13.59 -1.74 -7.00
C GLU A 150 -14.65 -0.80 -6.43
N ALA A 151 -15.39 -0.14 -7.32
CA ALA A 151 -16.43 0.81 -6.96
C ALA A 151 -17.60 0.75 -7.95
N SER A 152 -18.68 1.49 -7.63
CA SER A 152 -19.75 1.71 -8.60
C SER A 152 -19.23 2.51 -9.81
N ARG A 153 -19.79 2.26 -11.00
CA ARG A 153 -19.41 3.00 -12.24
C ARG A 153 -19.54 4.51 -12.11
N LEU A 154 -20.45 4.98 -11.26
CA LEU A 154 -20.68 6.40 -11.00
C LEU A 154 -19.54 7.04 -10.19
N LEU A 155 -18.97 6.30 -9.22
CA LEU A 155 -17.89 6.80 -8.37
C LEU A 155 -16.51 6.66 -9.03
N MET A 156 -16.36 5.70 -9.94
CA MET A 156 -15.05 5.34 -10.49
C MET A 156 -14.26 6.51 -11.09
N PRO A 157 -14.85 7.46 -11.85
CA PRO A 157 -14.09 8.60 -12.39
C PRO A 157 -13.38 9.42 -11.31
N PHE A 158 -14.03 9.65 -10.17
CA PHE A 158 -13.47 10.39 -9.04
C PHE A 158 -12.37 9.58 -8.34
N VAL A 159 -12.65 8.29 -8.10
CA VAL A 159 -11.70 7.36 -7.48
C VAL A 159 -10.42 7.25 -8.31
N SER A 160 -10.53 6.99 -9.62
CA SER A 160 -9.37 6.85 -10.50
C SER A 160 -8.56 8.14 -10.66
N TRP A 161 -9.20 9.29 -10.51
CA TRP A 161 -8.51 10.58 -10.60
C TRP A 161 -7.73 10.93 -9.33
N TYR A 162 -8.28 10.60 -8.15
CA TYR A 162 -7.69 10.95 -6.86
C TYR A 162 -6.68 9.92 -6.35
N ALA A 163 -7.00 8.63 -6.46
CA ALA A 163 -6.24 7.55 -5.83
C ALA A 163 -4.75 7.46 -6.27
N PRO A 164 -4.33 7.76 -7.52
CA PRO A 164 -2.91 7.78 -7.87
C PRO A 164 -2.07 8.78 -7.06
N LYS A 165 -2.64 9.96 -6.78
CA LYS A 165 -1.97 11.00 -5.97
C LYS A 165 -1.82 10.53 -4.53
N VAL A 166 -2.90 10.01 -3.95
CA VAL A 166 -2.91 9.45 -2.59
C VAL A 166 -1.90 8.31 -2.47
N MET A 167 -1.89 7.36 -3.39
CA MET A 167 -0.96 6.23 -3.31
C MET A 167 0.50 6.65 -3.42
N THR A 168 0.81 7.64 -4.26
CA THR A 168 2.16 8.21 -4.34
C THR A 168 2.55 8.86 -3.01
N GLN A 169 1.67 9.68 -2.43
CA GLN A 169 1.89 10.33 -1.14
C GLN A 169 2.05 9.32 0.00
N LEU A 170 1.22 8.27 0.04
CA LEU A 170 1.32 7.22 1.05
C LEU A 170 2.64 6.46 0.93
N CYS A 171 3.03 6.09 -0.29
CA CYS A 171 4.27 5.37 -0.52
C CYS A 171 5.50 6.18 -0.11
N GLN A 172 5.49 7.48 -0.39
CA GLN A 172 6.54 8.42 0.05
C GLN A 172 6.51 8.61 1.57
N GLY A 173 5.34 8.88 2.15
CA GLY A 173 5.18 9.11 3.60
C GLY A 173 5.62 7.92 4.45
N VAL A 174 5.33 6.69 4.03
CA VAL A 174 5.82 5.48 4.70
C VAL A 174 7.34 5.42 4.70
N MET A 175 7.98 5.73 3.57
CA MET A 175 9.45 5.76 3.49
C MET A 175 10.05 6.92 4.28
N ASP A 176 9.45 8.11 4.24
CA ASP A 176 9.93 9.28 4.96
C ASP A 176 9.86 9.07 6.48
N GLU A 177 8.78 8.49 6.98
CA GLU A 177 8.64 8.13 8.40
C GLU A 177 9.67 7.07 8.82
N LEU A 178 9.90 6.07 7.97
CA LEU A 178 10.92 5.06 8.23
C LEU A 178 12.32 5.67 8.28
N VAL A 179 12.67 6.52 7.31
CA VAL A 179 13.98 7.19 7.26
C VAL A 179 14.16 8.07 8.50
N ARG A 180 13.13 8.83 8.88
CA ARG A 180 13.14 9.66 10.08
C ARG A 180 13.39 8.83 11.35
N SER A 181 12.63 7.75 11.53
CA SER A 181 12.73 6.88 12.71
C SER A 181 14.05 6.09 12.77
N TYR A 182 14.54 5.60 11.63
CA TYR A 182 15.77 4.81 11.55
C TYR A 182 17.03 5.66 11.79
N PHE A 183 17.13 6.84 11.16
CA PHE A 183 18.29 7.72 11.31
C PHE A 183 18.19 8.67 12.52
N LYS A 184 17.12 8.58 13.31
CA LYS A 184 16.87 9.43 14.50
C LYS A 184 16.99 10.92 14.20
N MET A 185 16.44 11.36 13.07
CA MET A 185 16.48 12.78 12.71
C MET A 185 15.54 13.57 13.65
N PRO A 186 16.00 14.69 14.25
CA PRO A 186 15.20 15.49 15.19
C PRO A 186 14.04 16.21 14.48
N VAL A 187 13.00 16.52 15.28
CA VAL A 187 11.79 17.30 14.91
C VAL A 187 12.12 18.78 14.76
#